data_AF-A0A0G1DAP7-F1
#
_entry.id   AF-A0A0G1DAP7-F1
#
_cell.length_a   1.000
_cell.length_b   1.000
_cell.length_c   1.000
_cell.angle_alpha   90.00
_cell.angle_beta   90.00
_cell.angle_gamma   90.00
#
_symmetry.space_group_name_H-M   'P 1'
#
loop_
_entity.id
_entity.type
_entity.pdbx_description
1 polymer ?
#
loop_
_entity_poly.entity_id
_entity_poly.type
_entity_poly.pdbx_seq_one_letter_code
_entity_poly.pdbx_strand_id
1 'polypeptide(L)'
;MFKIYIDSRLRKQTTVSLFEKTLLFWFKKDSLTVAADPADALSEILRKNNLRLDQVSSFKAYPGPGSYTGLKMGHAAVNALNWVLKGTPVLKLPLPKYGSEPNITPPKAKKESEKRV
;
A
#
# COMPACT_ATOMS: atom_id res chain seq x y z
N MET A 1 -12.20 14.78 -11.57
CA MET A 1 -11.96 14.11 -10.27
C MET A 1 -10.94 12.99 -10.46
N PHE A 2 -10.01 12.81 -9.53
CA PHE A 2 -8.95 11.79 -9.66
C PHE A 2 -9.10 10.64 -8.67
N LYS A 3 -8.57 9.48 -9.04
CA LYS A 3 -8.42 8.31 -8.18
C LYS A 3 -6.98 7.81 -8.26
N ILE A 4 -6.46 7.38 -7.12
CA ILE A 4 -5.15 6.75 -7.01
C ILE A 4 -5.34 5.29 -6.64
N TYR A 5 -4.59 4.43 -7.33
CA TYR A 5 -4.48 3.01 -7.03
C TYR A 5 -3.01 2.63 -6.84
N ILE A 6 -2.67 2.11 -5.66
CA ILE A 6 -1.31 1.70 -5.29
C ILE A 6 -1.24 0.18 -5.28
N ASP A 7 -0.35 -0.38 -6.07
CA ASP A 7 -0.02 -1.80 -6.09
C ASP A 7 1.42 -2.00 -5.60
N SER A 8 1.55 -2.65 -4.45
CA SER A 8 2.82 -2.98 -3.79
C SER A 8 2.89 -4.47 -3.49
N ARG A 9 2.26 -5.30 -4.32
CA ARG A 9 2.23 -6.76 -4.13
C ARG A 9 3.64 -7.38 -4.11
N LEU A 10 4.61 -6.72 -4.76
CA LEU A 10 6.02 -7.12 -4.78
C LEU A 10 6.83 -6.22 -3.85
N ARG A 11 7.67 -6.81 -2.98
CA ARG A 11 8.41 -6.07 -1.95
C ARG A 11 9.27 -4.92 -2.48
N LYS A 12 9.86 -5.09 -3.67
CA LYS A 12 10.83 -4.15 -4.25
C LYS A 12 10.24 -3.31 -5.38
N GLN A 13 8.93 -3.34 -5.57
CA GLN A 13 8.29 -2.65 -6.68
C GLN A 13 6.94 -2.10 -6.24
N THR A 14 6.75 -0.80 -6.44
CA THR A 14 5.47 -0.13 -6.26
C THR A 14 5.02 0.40 -7.61
N THR A 15 3.79 0.08 -7.99
CA THR A 15 3.09 0.69 -9.11
C THR A 15 1.99 1.60 -8.59
N VAL A 16 2.00 2.87 -8.98
CA VAL A 16 0.90 3.80 -8.73
C VAL A 16 0.21 4.12 -10.05
N SER A 17 -1.12 3.98 -10.08
CA SER A 17 -1.96 4.31 -11.23
C SER A 17 -2.89 5.46 -10.90
N LEU A 18 -2.88 6.48 -11.76
CA LEU A 18 -3.76 7.64 -11.70
C LEU A 18 -4.92 7.43 -12.67
N PHE A 19 -6.14 7.58 -12.17
CA PHE A 19 -7.37 7.52 -12.95
C PHE A 19 -8.09 8.86 -12.92
N GLU A 20 -8.62 9.27 -14.06
CA GLU A 20 -9.44 10.47 -14.22
C GLU A 20 -10.88 10.05 -14.53
N LYS A 21 -11.83 10.74 -13.89
CA LYS A 21 -13.25 10.55 -14.16
C LYS A 21 -13.66 11.40 -15.35
N THR A 22 -14.14 10.76 -16.41
CA THR A 22 -14.77 11.41 -17.56
C THR A 22 -16.20 10.88 -17.69
N LEU A 23 -17.20 11.76 -17.58
CA LEU A 23 -18.61 11.38 -17.50
C LEU A 23 -18.86 10.35 -16.38
N LEU A 24 -19.30 9.13 -16.73
CA LEU A 24 -19.60 8.02 -15.82
C LEU A 24 -18.42 7.05 -15.65
N PHE A 25 -17.36 7.17 -16.46
CA PHE A 25 -16.26 6.19 -16.52
C PHE A 25 -14.97 6.70 -15.91
N TRP A 26 -14.13 5.76 -15.45
CA TRP A 26 -12.79 6.03 -14.94
C TRP A 26 -11.77 5.55 -15.96
N PHE A 27 -10.99 6.47 -16.49
CA PHE A 27 -9.94 6.18 -17.46
C PHE A 27 -8.59 6.26 -16.79
N LYS A 28 -7.71 5.29 -17.07
CA LYS A 28 -6.34 5.32 -16.60
C LYS A 28 -5.60 6.45 -17.33
N LYS A 29 -5.20 7.48 -16.60
CA LYS A 29 -4.51 8.67 -17.11
C LYS A 29 -2.99 8.47 -17.15
N ASP A 30 -2.44 7.90 -16.07
CA ASP A 30 -1.00 7.68 -15.95
C ASP A 30 -0.70 6.47 -15.05
N SER A 31 0.52 5.95 -15.17
CA SER A 31 1.05 4.88 -14.33
C SER A 31 2.54 5.09 -14.12
N LEU A 32 2.99 4.88 -12.90
CA LEU A 32 4.40 4.89 -12.56
C LEU A 32 4.74 3.59 -11.82
N THR A 33 5.81 2.92 -12.23
CA THR A 33 6.34 1.73 -11.56
C THR A 33 7.78 2.00 -11.16
N VAL A 34 8.06 1.99 -9.86
CA VAL A 34 9.38 2.32 -9.30
C VAL A 34 9.80 1.31 -8.24
N ALA A 35 11.11 1.18 -8.06
CA ALA A 35 11.71 0.43 -6.96
C ALA A 35 11.84 1.28 -5.69
N ALA A 36 10.75 1.94 -5.29
CA ALA A 36 10.67 2.81 -4.13
C ALA A 36 9.45 2.46 -3.27
N ASP A 37 9.36 3.06 -2.08
CA ASP A 37 8.19 2.86 -1.22
C ASP A 37 6.91 3.51 -1.80
N PRO A 38 5.73 3.10 -1.32
CA PRO A 38 4.46 3.61 -1.83
C PRO A 38 4.22 5.12 -1.71
N ALA A 39 4.79 5.78 -0.70
CA ALA A 39 4.63 7.21 -0.51
C ALA A 39 5.48 8.00 -1.51
N ASP A 40 6.73 7.57 -1.73
CA ASP A 40 7.61 8.16 -2.74
C ASP A 40 7.01 8.04 -4.15
N ALA A 41 6.55 6.83 -4.52
CA ALA A 41 5.92 6.59 -5.81
C ALA A 41 4.64 7.43 -6.01
N LEU A 42 3.87 7.64 -4.94
CA LEU A 42 2.70 8.51 -4.97
C LEU A 42 3.10 9.99 -5.16
N SER A 43 4.10 10.45 -4.42
CA SER A 43 4.61 11.82 -4.55
C SER A 43 5.07 12.11 -5.98
N GLU A 44 5.78 11.16 -6.60
CA GLU A 44 6.28 11.31 -7.95
C GLU A 44 5.16 11.37 -9.00
N ILE A 45 4.15 10.49 -8.94
CA ILE A 45 3.04 10.53 -9.91
C ILE A 45 2.20 11.80 -9.76
N LEU A 46 2.02 12.31 -8.54
CA LEU A 46 1.31 13.56 -8.29
C LEU A 46 2.09 14.75 -8.83
N ARG A 47 3.41 14.81 -8.55
CA ARG A 47 4.30 15.85 -9.07
C ARG A 47 4.32 15.86 -10.61
N LYS A 48 4.47 14.69 -11.24
CA LYS A 48 4.48 14.53 -12.70
C LYS A 48 3.19 15.05 -13.35
N ASN A 49 2.05 14.91 -12.66
CA ASN A 49 0.75 15.32 -13.15
C ASN A 49 0.29 16.70 -12.62
N ASN A 50 1.17 17.43 -11.91
CA ASN A 50 0.86 18.70 -11.25
C ASN A 50 -0.42 18.64 -10.39
N LEU A 51 -0.58 17.55 -9.64
CA LEU A 51 -1.74 17.30 -8.79
C LEU A 51 -1.40 17.47 -7.32
N ARG A 52 -2.36 18.02 -6.58
CA ARG A 52 -2.38 18.05 -5.12
C ARG A 52 -3.22 16.91 -4.56
N LEU A 53 -2.95 16.52 -3.31
CA LEU A 53 -3.66 15.42 -2.64
C LEU A 53 -5.18 15.70 -2.46
N ASP A 54 -5.56 16.97 -2.29
CA ASP A 54 -6.96 17.39 -2.14
C ASP A 54 -7.79 17.20 -3.43
N GLN A 55 -7.15 17.19 -4.60
CA GLN A 55 -7.79 16.91 -5.89
C GLN A 55 -8.07 15.41 -6.12
N VAL A 56 -7.47 14.53 -5.31
CA VAL A 56 -7.70 13.08 -5.37
C VAL A 56 -8.91 12.71 -4.53
N SER A 57 -9.93 12.15 -5.18
CA SER A 57 -11.20 11.78 -4.54
C SER A 57 -11.16 10.46 -3.78
N SER A 58 -10.29 9.53 -4.16
CA SER A 58 -10.22 8.20 -3.54
C SER A 58 -8.83 7.59 -3.69
N PHE A 59 -8.33 7.01 -2.60
CA PHE A 59 -7.09 6.25 -2.56
C PHE A 59 -7.41 4.78 -2.29
N LYS A 60 -6.85 3.88 -3.11
CA LYS A 60 -7.03 2.43 -2.98
C LYS A 60 -5.69 1.72 -3.04
N ALA A 61 -5.53 0.68 -2.25
CA ALA A 61 -4.40 -0.23 -2.32
C ALA A 61 -4.83 -1.55 -2.98
N TYR A 62 -3.90 -2.23 -3.65
CA TYR A 62 -4.09 -3.60 -4.09
C TYR A 62 -4.34 -4.48 -2.86
N PRO A 63 -5.48 -5.20 -2.79
CA PRO A 63 -5.90 -5.87 -1.56
C PRO A 63 -5.02 -7.07 -1.20
N GLY A 64 -4.37 -7.71 -2.16
CA GLY A 64 -3.66 -8.98 -1.99
C GLY A 64 -4.26 -10.12 -2.82
N PRO A 65 -3.63 -11.31 -2.85
CA PRO A 65 -2.44 -11.71 -2.08
C PRO A 65 -1.13 -11.11 -2.60
N GLY A 66 -0.06 -11.18 -1.80
CA GLY A 66 1.24 -10.59 -2.14
C GLY A 66 2.22 -10.56 -0.97
N SER A 67 3.36 -9.89 -1.16
CA SER A 67 4.38 -9.73 -0.13
C SER A 67 3.81 -9.11 1.14
N TYR A 68 4.03 -9.75 2.29
CA TYR A 68 3.61 -9.21 3.59
C TYR A 68 4.08 -7.76 3.80
N THR A 69 5.37 -7.50 3.60
CA THR A 69 5.96 -6.16 3.73
C THR A 69 5.36 -5.19 2.71
N GLY A 70 5.29 -5.58 1.44
CA GLY A 70 4.77 -4.71 0.38
C GLY A 70 3.32 -4.32 0.63
N LEU A 71 2.44 -5.30 0.85
CA LEU A 71 1.02 -5.06 1.14
C LEU A 71 0.81 -4.21 2.40
N LYS A 72 1.61 -4.42 3.46
CA LYS A 72 1.55 -3.62 4.68
C LYS A 72 1.92 -2.16 4.41
N MET A 73 2.98 -1.91 3.63
CA MET A 73 3.40 -0.55 3.27
C MET A 73 2.34 0.14 2.39
N GLY A 74 1.80 -0.53 1.37
CA GLY A 74 0.79 0.04 0.49
C GLY A 74 -0.50 0.40 1.23
N HIS A 75 -0.98 -0.49 2.10
CA HIS A 75 -2.15 -0.20 2.94
C HIS A 75 -1.87 0.90 3.95
N ALA A 76 -0.68 0.96 4.56
CA ALA A 76 -0.33 2.03 5.49
C ALA A 76 -0.41 3.41 4.83
N ALA A 77 0.17 3.58 3.63
CA ALA A 77 0.13 4.83 2.89
C ALA A 77 -1.32 5.23 2.53
N VAL A 78 -2.10 4.30 1.96
CA VAL A 78 -3.50 4.57 1.59
C VAL A 78 -4.39 4.84 2.81
N ASN A 79 -4.18 4.13 3.91
CA ASN A 79 -4.98 4.29 5.12
C ASN A 79 -4.69 5.62 5.81
N ALA A 80 -3.42 6.06 5.86
CA ALA A 80 -3.08 7.38 6.36
C ALA A 80 -3.80 8.49 5.57
N LEU A 81 -3.79 8.40 4.23
CA LEU A 81 -4.46 9.38 3.36
C LEU A 81 -5.98 9.34 3.51
N ASN A 82 -6.58 8.15 3.59
CA ASN A 82 -8.02 8.01 3.78
C ASN A 82 -8.46 8.49 5.17
N TRP A 83 -7.65 8.28 6.19
CA TRP A 83 -7.94 8.78 7.54
C TRP A 83 -7.86 10.31 7.58
N VAL A 84 -6.72 10.88 7.17
CA VAL A 84 -6.46 12.33 7.28
C VAL A 84 -7.28 13.15 6.28
N LEU A 85 -7.39 12.72 5.03
CA LEU A 85 -7.99 13.54 3.96
C LEU A 85 -9.44 13.18 3.66
N LYS A 86 -9.91 11.99 4.05
CA LYS A 86 -11.29 11.52 3.79
C LYS A 86 -12.09 11.30 5.06
N GLY A 87 -11.49 11.46 6.25
CA GLY A 87 -12.18 11.25 7.52
C GLY A 87 -12.67 9.82 7.71
N THR A 88 -12.07 8.84 7.02
CA THR A 88 -12.50 7.45 7.12
C THR A 88 -12.21 6.94 8.54
N PRO A 89 -13.23 6.45 9.28
CA PRO A 89 -13.03 5.89 10.61
C PRO A 89 -12.06 4.71 10.58
N VAL A 90 -11.27 4.55 11.64
CA VAL A 90 -10.24 3.50 11.75
C VAL A 90 -10.81 2.10 11.48
N LEU A 91 -12.01 1.82 11.99
CA LEU A 91 -12.71 0.54 11.80
C LEU A 91 -13.10 0.24 10.34
N LYS A 92 -13.10 1.25 9.46
CA LYS A 92 -13.44 1.13 8.04
C LYS A 92 -12.21 1.17 7.12
N LEU A 93 -11.00 1.30 7.68
CA LEU A 93 -9.78 1.29 6.89
C LEU A 93 -9.50 -0.12 6.37
N PRO A 94 -9.21 -0.30 5.07
CA PRO A 94 -8.96 -1.62 4.50
C PRO A 94 -7.74 -2.28 5.13
N LEU A 95 -7.86 -3.58 5.39
CA LEU A 95 -6.75 -4.43 5.81
C LEU A 95 -6.22 -5.24 4.62
N PRO A 96 -4.90 -5.45 4.53
CA PRO A 96 -4.30 -6.29 3.50
C PRO A 96 -4.72 -7.76 3.66
N LYS A 97 -4.97 -8.41 2.53
CA LYS A 97 -5.21 -9.84 2.40
C LYS A 97 -3.90 -10.53 2.05
N TYR A 98 -3.12 -10.92 3.07
CA TYR A 98 -1.79 -11.50 2.85
C TYR A 98 -1.81 -12.82 2.09
N GLY A 99 -2.92 -13.56 2.13
CA GLY A 99 -3.11 -14.84 1.45
C GLY A 99 -2.53 -16.02 2.22
N SER A 100 -1.30 -15.90 2.71
CA SER A 100 -0.64 -16.90 3.55
C SER A 100 -0.53 -16.40 4.99
N GLU A 101 -0.55 -17.33 5.94
CA GLU A 101 -0.11 -17.01 7.31
C GLU A 101 1.36 -16.58 7.30
N PRO A 102 1.78 -15.65 8.18
CA PRO A 102 3.16 -15.26 8.27
C PRO A 102 4.04 -16.46 8.63
N ASN A 103 5.19 -16.60 7.96
CA ASN A 103 6.23 -17.56 8.37
C ASN A 103 6.87 -17.06 9.68
N ILE A 104 6.26 -17.41 10.82
CA ILE A 104 6.79 -17.10 12.16
C ILE A 104 7.73 -18.22 12.56
N THR A 105 9.03 -17.92 12.61
CA THR A 105 10.01 -18.85 13.21
C THR A 105 9.80 -18.86 14.73
N PRO A 106 9.53 -20.01 15.36
CA PRO A 106 9.41 -20.08 16.80
C PRO A 106 10.74 -19.67 17.47
N PRO A 107 10.70 -19.12 18.70
CA PRO A 107 11.90 -18.79 19.45
C PRO A 107 12.83 -20.00 19.54
N LYS A 108 14.14 -19.78 19.35
CA LYS A 108 15.14 -20.84 19.50
C LYS A 108 15.08 -21.35 20.94
N ALA A 109 14.68 -22.60 21.15
CA ALA A 109 14.65 -23.21 22.48
C ALA A 109 16.03 -23.04 23.13
N LYS A 110 16.07 -22.52 24.36
CA LYS A 110 17.31 -22.52 25.16
C LYS A 110 17.74 -23.97 25.28
N LYS A 111 18.89 -24.33 24.70
CA LYS A 111 19.56 -25.58 25.06
C LYS A 111 19.79 -25.51 26.56
N GLU A 112 19.05 -26.33 27.30
CA GLU A 112 19.33 -26.64 28.69
C GLU A 112 20.81 -26.99 28.75
N SER A 113 21.59 -26.17 29.45
CA SER A 113 23.02 -26.35 29.58
C SER A 113 23.26 -27.76 30.10
N GLU A 114 23.70 -28.65 29.21
CA GLU A 114 24.06 -30.02 29.53
C GLU A 114 24.97 -29.99 30.75
N LYS A 115 24.45 -30.65 31.79
CA LYS A 115 25.05 -30.97 33.07
C LYS A 115 26.58 -30.94 33.00
N ARG A 116 27.18 -29.94 33.66
CA ARG A 116 28.54 -30.08 34.18
C ARG A 116 28.49 -31.23 35.20
N VAL A 117 28.95 -32.41 34.78
CA VAL A 117 29.35 -33.51 35.66
C VAL A 117 30.79 -33.26 36.07
#